data_AF-A0A366HTC5-F1
#
_entry.id   AF-A0A366HTC5-F1
#
_cell.length_a   1.000
_cell.length_b   1.000
_cell.length_c   1.000
_cell.angle_alpha   90.00
_cell.angle_beta   90.00
_cell.angle_gamma   90.00
#
_symmetry.space_group_name_H-M   'P 1'
#
loop_
_entity.id
_entity.type
_entity.pdbx_description
1 polymer ?
#
loop_
_entity_poly.entity_id
_entity_poly.type
_entity_poly.pdbx_seq_one_letter_code
_entity_poly.pdbx_strand_id
1 'polypeptide(L)'
;MKTALSAFMRQGFVRRALLVPAVLALTGAGLLAQIAIPATPKKFTKRVEGSGGASIGPGLAPSTPKPPPVVRTTMYYTLSDSRQWTSADGKPLLAKLIAFEEHVIETQGNQPPPVTAPPMPTNPTLVRDGKARLLSGNTPYEVPLERLSQPDRDFIEGIRAAVAAKNAQANTAPAEKK
;
A
#
# COMPACT_ATOMS: atom_id res chain seq x y z
N MET A 1 62.18 17.99 26.02
CA MET A 1 62.15 18.60 24.68
C MET A 1 60.69 18.80 24.26
N LYS A 2 60.29 20.08 24.07
CA LYS A 2 59.12 20.64 23.34
C LYS A 2 57.71 20.08 23.69
N THR A 3 56.86 20.72 24.51
CA THR A 3 55.99 21.94 24.27
C THR A 3 55.08 21.75 23.04
N ALA A 4 53.74 21.85 23.04
CA ALA A 4 52.77 22.80 23.63
C ALA A 4 51.39 22.11 23.79
N LEU A 5 50.50 22.39 24.77
CA LEU A 5 49.81 23.62 25.21
C LEU A 5 48.78 24.20 24.22
N SER A 6 47.50 23.97 24.55
CA SER A 6 46.34 24.88 24.49
C SER A 6 45.95 25.63 23.21
N ALA A 7 44.70 25.45 22.76
CA ALA A 7 43.91 26.54 22.18
C ALA A 7 42.40 26.30 22.39
N PHE A 8 41.84 27.09 23.31
CA PHE A 8 40.41 27.30 23.54
C PHE A 8 39.94 28.48 22.66
N MET A 9 38.62 28.58 22.45
CA MET A 9 37.88 29.81 22.09
C MET A 9 37.81 30.18 20.59
N ARG A 10 36.59 30.25 20.03
CA ARG A 10 35.80 31.50 19.94
C ARG A 10 34.47 31.32 19.22
N GLN A 11 33.48 32.00 19.80
CA GLN A 11 32.13 32.26 19.28
C GLN A 11 32.16 32.93 17.91
N GLY A 12 31.13 32.64 17.11
CA GLY A 12 30.77 33.38 15.90
C GLY A 12 29.25 33.54 15.82
N PHE A 13 28.73 34.46 16.62
CA PHE A 13 27.35 34.95 16.58
C PHE A 13 27.23 35.92 15.40
N VAL A 14 26.33 35.71 14.44
CA VAL A 14 25.90 36.78 13.52
C VAL A 14 24.38 36.81 13.50
N ARG A 15 23.85 37.76 14.29
CA ARG A 15 22.52 38.33 14.12
C ARG A 15 22.54 39.21 12.87
N ARG A 16 21.56 39.05 11.97
CA ARG A 16 21.09 40.16 11.14
C ARG A 16 19.58 40.25 11.22
N ALA A 17 19.15 41.47 11.50
CA ALA A 17 17.81 41.89 11.84
C ALA A 17 17.14 42.64 10.67
N LEU A 18 15.86 42.94 10.89
CA LEU A 18 14.95 43.88 10.21
C LEU A 18 14.30 43.40 8.89
N LEU A 19 12.97 43.15 8.88
CA LEU A 19 11.82 44.08 8.90
C LEU A 19 11.50 44.68 7.51
N VAL A 20 10.43 44.18 6.88
CA VAL A 20 9.56 44.95 5.99
C VAL A 20 8.11 44.57 6.32
N PRO A 21 7.26 45.52 6.75
CA PRO A 21 5.81 45.34 6.84
C PRO A 21 5.12 45.87 5.58
N ALA A 22 4.06 45.22 5.08
CA ALA A 22 2.95 45.87 4.34
C ALA A 22 1.83 44.87 3.97
N VAL A 23 0.76 44.92 4.77
CA VAL A 23 -0.67 44.96 4.43
C VAL A 23 -1.11 44.58 3.00
N LEU A 24 -1.98 43.58 2.87
CA LEU A 24 -3.23 43.71 2.09
C LEU A 24 -4.28 42.70 2.59
N ALA A 25 -5.44 43.22 2.98
CA ALA A 25 -6.64 42.47 3.33
C ALA A 25 -7.24 41.78 2.09
N LEU A 26 -7.94 40.66 2.27
CA LEU A 26 -9.27 40.48 1.67
C LEU A 26 -10.03 39.32 2.33
N THR A 27 -11.24 39.64 2.74
CA THR A 27 -12.35 38.80 3.18
C THR A 27 -12.70 37.70 2.18
N GLY A 28 -12.90 36.47 2.64
CA GLY A 28 -13.49 35.38 1.87
C GLY A 28 -14.30 34.47 2.77
N ALA A 29 -15.61 34.73 2.84
CA ALA A 29 -16.58 33.93 3.58
C ALA A 29 -16.62 32.49 3.04
N GLY A 30 -16.30 31.52 3.89
CA GLY A 30 -16.53 30.10 3.62
C GLY A 30 -18.03 29.82 3.68
N LEU A 31 -18.65 29.76 2.51
CA LEU A 31 -20.04 29.35 2.31
C LEU A 31 -20.31 27.98 2.97
N LEU A 32 -21.44 27.93 3.68
CA LEU A 32 -22.00 26.75 4.30
C LEU A 32 -22.23 25.63 3.29
N ALA A 33 -21.89 24.42 3.74
CA ALA A 33 -22.18 23.15 3.09
C ALA A 33 -23.66 23.03 2.69
N GLN A 34 -23.92 22.90 1.38
CA GLN A 34 -25.22 22.46 0.90
C GLN A 34 -25.19 20.94 0.81
N ILE A 35 -25.83 20.29 1.80
CA ILE A 35 -26.18 18.88 1.75
C ILE A 35 -27.25 18.74 0.67
N ALA A 36 -26.83 18.30 -0.52
CA ALA A 36 -27.75 17.92 -1.59
C ALA A 36 -28.41 16.59 -1.21
N ILE A 37 -29.63 16.66 -0.68
CA ILE A 37 -30.50 15.50 -0.51
C ILE A 37 -30.88 15.03 -1.92
N PRO A 38 -30.58 13.79 -2.34
CA PRO A 38 -30.97 13.32 -3.66
C PRO A 38 -32.49 13.30 -3.77
N ALA A 39 -33.01 14.05 -4.75
CA ALA A 39 -34.42 14.14 -5.07
C ALA A 39 -34.96 12.74 -5.44
N THR A 40 -35.91 12.26 -4.66
CA THR A 40 -36.70 11.07 -5.00
C THR A 40 -37.51 11.33 -6.28
N PRO A 41 -37.35 10.51 -7.34
CA PRO A 41 -38.16 10.68 -8.54
C PRO A 41 -39.61 10.27 -8.28
N LYS A 42 -40.47 11.29 -8.13
CA LYS A 42 -41.94 11.17 -8.09
C LYS A 42 -42.50 10.98 -9.51
N LYS A 43 -42.46 9.76 -10.07
CA LYS A 43 -43.41 9.36 -11.12
C LYS A 43 -43.78 7.88 -11.01
N PHE A 44 -44.96 7.63 -10.46
CA PHE A 44 -45.70 6.39 -10.68
C PHE A 44 -46.34 6.47 -12.07
N THR A 45 -45.88 5.62 -13.00
CA THR A 45 -46.57 5.43 -14.28
C THR A 45 -47.70 4.43 -14.07
N LYS A 46 -48.91 4.87 -14.42
CA LYS A 46 -50.20 4.19 -14.21
C LYS A 46 -50.28 2.83 -14.91
N ARG A 47 -50.99 1.91 -14.25
CA ARG A 47 -51.53 0.65 -14.76
C ARG A 47 -52.28 0.89 -16.08
N VAL A 48 -51.91 0.19 -17.15
CA VAL A 48 -52.73 0.08 -18.36
C VAL A 48 -53.70 -1.09 -18.13
N GLU A 49 -54.93 -0.76 -17.73
CA GLU A 49 -56.09 -1.61 -17.98
C GLU A 49 -56.58 -1.28 -19.39
N GLY A 50 -56.42 -2.23 -20.31
CA GLY A 50 -56.77 -2.06 -21.72
C GLY A 50 -56.75 -3.40 -22.43
N SER A 51 -57.95 -3.94 -22.64
CA SER A 51 -58.26 -5.15 -23.39
C SER A 51 -57.81 -5.05 -24.87
N GLY A 52 -57.22 -6.13 -25.39
CA GLY A 52 -57.25 -6.47 -26.81
C GLY A 52 -56.08 -5.94 -27.66
N GLY A 53 -55.20 -6.85 -28.09
CA GLY A 53 -54.21 -6.57 -29.12
C GLY A 53 -52.94 -7.41 -28.97
N ALA A 54 -52.99 -8.66 -29.42
CA ALA A 54 -51.80 -9.48 -29.57
C ALA A 54 -50.90 -8.89 -30.67
N SER A 55 -49.90 -8.12 -30.26
CA SER A 55 -48.77 -7.70 -31.10
C SER A 55 -47.50 -8.21 -30.41
N ILE A 56 -47.05 -9.37 -30.85
CA ILE A 56 -45.82 -10.03 -30.38
C ILE A 56 -44.64 -9.20 -30.90
N GLY A 57 -44.10 -8.33 -30.05
CA GLY A 57 -42.84 -7.63 -30.29
C GLY A 57 -41.67 -8.62 -30.34
N PRO A 58 -40.51 -8.21 -30.90
CA PRO A 58 -39.40 -9.11 -31.19
C PRO A 58 -38.95 -9.83 -29.92
N GLY A 59 -38.82 -11.15 -30.04
CA GLY A 59 -38.58 -12.07 -28.94
C GLY A 59 -37.47 -11.59 -28.01
N LEU A 60 -37.82 -11.49 -26.72
CA LEU A 60 -36.83 -11.57 -25.65
C LEU A 60 -36.23 -12.97 -25.73
N ALA A 61 -35.15 -13.13 -26.50
CA ALA A 61 -34.30 -14.28 -26.39
C ALA A 61 -33.93 -14.43 -24.90
N PRO A 62 -33.97 -15.64 -24.32
CA PRO A 62 -33.53 -15.83 -22.95
C PRO A 62 -32.10 -15.33 -22.84
N SER A 63 -31.91 -14.25 -22.10
CA SER A 63 -30.60 -13.76 -21.71
C SER A 63 -29.91 -14.92 -20.98
N THR A 64 -28.89 -15.50 -21.60
CA THR A 64 -28.03 -16.47 -20.94
C THR A 64 -27.53 -15.85 -19.63
N PRO A 65 -27.73 -16.50 -18.47
CA PRO A 65 -27.27 -15.98 -17.19
C PRO A 65 -25.79 -15.61 -17.29
N LYS A 66 -25.47 -14.33 -17.02
CA LYS A 66 -24.09 -13.88 -16.97
C LYS A 66 -23.36 -14.73 -15.92
N PRO A 67 -22.20 -15.34 -16.23
CA PRO A 67 -21.44 -16.08 -15.23
C PRO A 67 -21.12 -15.16 -14.03
N PRO A 68 -21.14 -15.69 -12.80
CA PRO A 68 -20.92 -14.90 -11.60
C PRO A 68 -19.55 -14.21 -11.64
N PRO A 69 -19.43 -12.97 -11.12
CA PRO A 69 -18.16 -12.27 -11.09
C PRO A 69 -17.13 -13.04 -10.25
N VAL A 70 -15.91 -13.16 -10.75
CA VAL A 70 -14.77 -13.71 -10.01
C VAL A 70 -14.07 -12.57 -9.29
N VAL A 71 -14.01 -12.63 -7.96
CA VAL A 71 -13.31 -11.66 -7.12
C VAL A 71 -11.93 -12.21 -6.79
N ARG A 72 -10.88 -11.46 -7.11
CA ARG A 72 -9.49 -11.82 -6.81
C ARG A 72 -9.02 -11.07 -5.55
N THR A 73 -8.71 -11.81 -4.50
CA THR A 73 -8.11 -11.30 -3.26
C THR A 73 -6.63 -11.61 -3.24
N THR A 74 -5.76 -10.59 -3.22
CA THR A 74 -4.31 -10.76 -3.15
C THR A 74 -3.80 -10.41 -1.74
N MET A 75 -3.07 -11.33 -1.12
CA MET A 75 -2.44 -11.16 0.19
C MET A 75 -0.92 -11.17 0.04
N TYR A 76 -0.24 -10.23 0.71
CA TYR A 76 1.21 -10.09 0.69
C TYR A 76 1.84 -10.61 1.98
N TYR A 77 2.98 -11.31 1.87
CA TYR A 77 3.75 -11.73 3.03
C TYR A 77 4.65 -10.58 3.50
N THR A 78 4.34 -10.04 4.67
CA THR A 78 5.09 -8.92 5.27
C THR A 78 6.31 -9.44 6.04
N LEU A 79 7.46 -8.85 5.78
CA LEU A 79 8.75 -9.22 6.38
C LEU A 79 9.30 -8.16 7.34
N SER A 80 8.78 -6.93 7.27
CA SER A 80 9.10 -5.85 8.21
C SER A 80 7.88 -5.03 8.59
N ASP A 81 7.98 -4.34 9.72
CA ASP A 81 7.04 -3.27 10.04
C ASP A 81 7.14 -2.10 9.06
N SER A 82 6.16 -1.20 9.14
CA SER A 82 6.13 0.01 8.33
C SER A 82 7.24 0.94 8.78
N ARG A 83 8.11 1.33 7.84
CA ARG A 83 9.19 2.29 8.08
C ARG A 83 9.33 3.26 6.92
N GLN A 84 10.06 4.34 7.16
CA GLN A 84 10.43 5.29 6.12
C GLN A 84 11.65 4.73 5.37
N TRP A 85 11.46 4.46 4.08
CA TRP A 85 12.49 4.08 3.13
C TRP A 85 12.95 5.33 2.39
N THR A 86 14.25 5.46 2.15
CA THR A 86 14.81 6.59 1.41
C THR A 86 15.32 6.09 0.08
N SER A 87 14.74 6.63 -1.00
CA SER A 87 15.29 6.41 -2.34
C SER A 87 16.60 7.19 -2.52
N ALA A 88 17.44 6.78 -3.46
CA ALA A 88 18.68 7.48 -3.83
C ALA A 88 18.40 8.91 -4.31
N ASP A 89 17.20 9.18 -4.82
CA ASP A 89 16.73 10.52 -5.18
C ASP A 89 16.33 11.38 -3.96
N GLY A 90 16.54 10.89 -2.74
CA GLY A 90 16.22 11.58 -1.48
C GLY A 90 14.73 11.55 -1.08
N LYS A 91 13.86 10.96 -1.91
CA LYS A 91 12.42 10.91 -1.65
C LYS A 91 12.11 9.84 -0.60
N PRO A 92 11.42 10.19 0.51
CA PRO A 92 10.98 9.23 1.50
C PRO A 92 9.72 8.49 1.03
N LEU A 93 9.63 7.20 1.35
CA LEU A 93 8.48 6.34 1.11
C LEU A 93 8.15 5.57 2.39
N LEU A 94 6.94 5.75 2.93
CA LEU A 94 6.48 4.96 4.08
C LEU A 94 5.94 3.62 3.58
N ALA A 95 6.65 2.54 3.85
CA ALA A 95 6.30 1.22 3.33
C ALA A 95 6.76 0.08 4.24
N LYS A 96 6.20 -1.10 3.99
CA LYS A 96 6.61 -2.38 4.58
C LYS A 96 7.43 -3.17 3.58
N LEU A 97 8.48 -3.87 4.01
CA LEU A 97 9.15 -4.86 3.17
C LEU A 97 8.22 -6.08 3.03
N ILE A 98 7.96 -6.50 1.80
CA ILE A 98 7.18 -7.69 1.51
C ILE A 98 7.99 -8.68 0.68
N ALA A 99 7.65 -9.96 0.79
CA ALA A 99 8.20 -10.97 -0.10
C ALA A 99 7.63 -10.82 -1.52
N PHE A 100 8.33 -11.36 -2.51
CA PHE A 100 7.83 -11.38 -3.88
C PHE A 100 6.69 -12.38 -4.10
N GLU A 101 6.58 -13.41 -3.24
CA GLU A 101 5.46 -14.33 -3.24
C GLU A 101 4.18 -13.61 -2.80
N GLU A 102 3.07 -13.94 -3.47
CA GLU A 102 1.74 -13.46 -3.12
C GLU A 102 0.79 -14.65 -3.01
N HIS A 103 -0.19 -14.54 -2.14
CA HIS A 103 -1.27 -15.51 -2.04
C HIS A 103 -2.52 -14.94 -2.67
N VAL A 104 -3.00 -15.59 -3.73
CA VAL A 104 -4.14 -15.14 -4.50
C VAL A 104 -5.29 -16.11 -4.30
N ILE A 105 -6.42 -15.58 -3.86
CA ILE A 105 -7.64 -16.35 -3.67
C ILE A 105 -8.69 -15.80 -4.63
N GLU A 106 -9.20 -16.66 -5.49
CA GLU A 106 -10.31 -16.34 -6.39
C GLU A 106 -11.61 -16.87 -5.79
N THR A 107 -12.55 -15.98 -5.48
CA THR A 107 -13.89 -16.35 -5.00
C THR A 107 -14.92 -16.05 -6.09
N GLN A 108 -15.85 -16.97 -6.29
CA GLN A 108 -16.95 -16.77 -7.23
C GLN A 108 -18.13 -16.10 -6.51
N GLY A 109 -18.68 -15.04 -7.11
CA GLY A 109 -19.80 -14.30 -6.56
C GLY A 109 -19.43 -13.50 -5.30
N ASN A 110 -20.41 -13.30 -4.41
CA ASN A 110 -20.28 -12.44 -3.23
C ASN A 110 -19.74 -13.19 -1.99
N GLN A 111 -18.98 -14.28 -2.18
CA GLN A 111 -18.38 -14.98 -1.04
C GLN A 111 -17.29 -14.13 -0.39
N PRO A 112 -17.32 -13.97 0.95
CA PRO A 112 -16.27 -13.26 1.66
C PRO A 112 -14.95 -14.02 1.53
N PRO A 113 -13.81 -13.32 1.42
CA PRO A 113 -12.51 -13.97 1.38
C PRO A 113 -12.25 -14.77 2.68
N PRO A 114 -11.42 -15.82 2.62
CA PRO A 114 -11.03 -16.59 3.78
C PRO A 114 -10.47 -15.69 4.90
N VAL A 115 -10.92 -15.94 6.13
CA VAL A 115 -10.55 -15.14 7.31
C VAL A 115 -9.18 -15.52 7.89
N THR A 116 -8.60 -16.61 7.41
CA THR A 116 -7.32 -17.14 7.91
C THR A 116 -6.18 -16.66 7.02
N ALA A 117 -5.14 -16.08 7.64
CA ALA A 117 -3.93 -15.70 6.92
C ALA A 117 -3.22 -16.95 6.39
N PRO A 118 -2.74 -16.94 5.13
CA PRO A 118 -1.97 -18.05 4.59
C PRO A 118 -0.66 -18.20 5.37
N PRO A 119 -0.14 -19.43 5.50
CA PRO A 119 1.15 -19.66 6.15
C PRO A 119 2.26 -18.95 5.36
N MET A 120 3.24 -18.41 6.08
CA MET A 120 4.40 -17.78 5.47
C MET A 120 5.20 -18.83 4.66
N PRO A 121 5.67 -18.51 3.44
CA PRO A 121 6.51 -19.41 2.67
C PRO A 121 7.78 -19.78 3.45
N THR A 122 8.27 -21.01 3.28
CA THR A 122 9.51 -21.47 3.94
C THR A 122 10.72 -20.63 3.54
N ASN A 123 10.80 -20.22 2.28
CA ASN A 123 11.88 -19.37 1.76
C ASN A 123 11.26 -18.17 1.03
N PRO A 124 10.85 -17.11 1.76
CA PRO A 124 10.33 -15.92 1.11
C PRO A 124 11.44 -15.25 0.30
N THR A 125 11.15 -14.87 -0.94
CA THR A 125 12.09 -14.12 -1.78
C THR A 125 12.04 -12.66 -1.37
N LEU A 126 13.12 -12.16 -0.76
CA LEU A 126 13.24 -10.74 -0.37
C LEU A 126 13.64 -9.85 -1.54
N VAL A 127 14.55 -10.36 -2.37
CA VAL A 127 15.16 -9.62 -3.48
C VAL A 127 15.12 -10.49 -4.72
N ARG A 128 14.58 -9.93 -5.81
CA ARG A 128 14.50 -10.55 -7.12
C ARG A 128 15.00 -9.55 -8.15
N ASP A 129 15.89 -10.01 -9.03
CA ASP A 129 16.46 -9.17 -10.11
C ASP A 129 17.08 -7.85 -9.61
N GLY A 130 17.72 -7.88 -8.43
CA GLY A 130 18.33 -6.70 -7.81
C GLY A 130 17.33 -5.71 -7.19
N LYS A 131 16.04 -6.05 -7.12
CA LYS A 131 14.97 -5.21 -6.58
C LYS A 131 14.38 -5.79 -5.30
N ALA A 132 13.97 -4.90 -4.39
CA ALA A 132 13.13 -5.24 -3.26
C ALA A 132 11.68 -4.82 -3.53
N ARG A 133 10.71 -5.56 -2.98
CA ARG A 133 9.28 -5.23 -3.10
C ARG A 133 8.80 -4.56 -1.82
N LEU A 134 8.33 -3.33 -1.93
CA LEU A 134 7.86 -2.49 -0.82
C LEU A 134 6.36 -2.24 -0.94
N LEU A 135 5.60 -2.48 0.12
CA LEU A 135 4.15 -2.22 0.15
C LEU A 135 3.87 -0.87 0.81
N SER A 136 3.34 0.09 0.05
CA SER A 136 2.89 1.39 0.55
C SER A 136 1.37 1.48 0.41
N GLY A 137 0.67 1.59 1.53
CA GLY A 137 -0.79 1.42 1.57
C GLY A 137 -1.17 0.02 1.09
N ASN A 138 -1.86 -0.06 -0.06
CA ASN A 138 -2.25 -1.31 -0.70
C ASN A 138 -1.49 -1.59 -2.00
N THR A 139 -0.53 -0.75 -2.37
CA THR A 139 0.17 -0.82 -3.65
C THR A 139 1.60 -1.34 -3.44
N PRO A 140 1.97 -2.47 -4.05
CA PRO A 140 3.34 -2.94 -4.06
C PRO A 140 4.18 -2.16 -5.08
N TYR A 141 5.39 -1.77 -4.69
CA TYR A 141 6.37 -1.09 -5.50
C TYR A 141 7.65 -1.92 -5.55
N GLU A 142 8.16 -2.18 -6.74
CA GLU A 142 9.48 -2.77 -6.91
C GLU A 142 10.52 -1.67 -7.00
N VAL A 143 11.41 -1.62 -6.00
CA VAL A 143 12.45 -0.61 -5.90
C VAL A 143 13.81 -1.26 -6.09
N PRO A 144 14.62 -0.83 -7.07
CA PRO A 144 15.98 -1.33 -7.22
C PRO A 144 16.82 -1.03 -5.97
N LEU A 145 17.61 -2.00 -5.52
CA LEU A 145 18.43 -1.87 -4.31
C LEU A 145 19.46 -0.74 -4.43
N GLU A 146 20.01 -0.55 -5.62
CA GLU A 146 20.92 0.54 -5.94
C GLU A 146 20.27 1.93 -5.75
N ARG A 147 18.93 2.00 -5.88
CA ARG A 147 18.13 3.18 -5.63
C ARG A 147 17.62 3.29 -4.20
N LEU A 148 18.01 2.40 -3.29
CA LEU A 148 17.76 2.57 -1.86
C LEU A 148 18.98 3.18 -1.16
N SER A 149 18.74 3.88 -0.06
CA SER A 149 19.81 4.38 0.80
C SER A 149 20.63 3.23 1.38
N GLN A 150 21.91 3.48 1.69
CA GLN A 150 22.78 2.45 2.29
C GLN A 150 22.18 1.83 3.57
N PRO A 151 21.65 2.62 4.52
CA PRO A 151 21.00 2.05 5.72
C PRO A 151 19.81 1.14 5.42
N ASP A 152 19.05 1.43 4.36
CA ASP A 152 17.91 0.59 3.97
C ASP A 152 18.37 -0.70 3.29
N ARG A 153 19.46 -0.66 2.50
CA ARG A 153 20.08 -1.86 1.96
C ARG A 153 20.59 -2.78 3.06
N ASP A 154 21.32 -2.23 4.03
CA ASP A 154 21.86 -3.00 5.16
C ASP A 154 20.73 -3.66 5.97
N PHE A 155 19.61 -2.97 6.13
CA PHE A 155 18.42 -3.52 6.76
C PHE A 155 17.84 -4.72 6.00
N ILE A 156 17.72 -4.63 4.67
CA ILE A 156 17.22 -5.75 3.84
C ILE A 156 18.17 -6.94 3.95
N GLU A 157 19.49 -6.72 3.92
CA GLU A 157 20.47 -7.81 4.09
C GLU A 157 20.40 -8.44 5.48
N GLY A 158 20.17 -7.65 6.53
CA GLY A 158 19.94 -8.15 7.88
C GLY A 158 18.73 -9.09 7.97
N ILE A 159 17.61 -8.72 7.33
CA ILE A 159 16.42 -9.59 7.28
C ILE A 159 16.73 -10.86 6.45
N ARG A 160 17.44 -10.73 5.33
CA ARG A 160 17.84 -11.88 4.50
C ARG A 160 18.66 -12.88 5.29
N ALA A 161 19.65 -12.40 6.05
CA ALA A 161 20.47 -13.23 6.92
C ALA A 161 19.63 -13.91 8.01
N ALA A 162 18.69 -13.19 8.63
CA ALA A 162 17.80 -13.75 9.65
C ALA A 162 16.88 -14.85 9.08
N VAL A 163 16.32 -14.65 7.88
CA VAL A 163 15.51 -15.66 7.18
C VAL A 163 16.36 -16.88 6.84
N ALA A 164 17.56 -16.70 6.30
CA ALA A 164 18.46 -17.80 6.02
C ALA A 164 18.84 -18.59 7.28
N ALA A 165 19.12 -17.91 8.39
CA ALA A 165 19.43 -18.53 9.68
C ALA A 165 18.24 -19.35 10.23
N LYS A 166 17.02 -18.81 10.15
CA LYS A 166 15.80 -19.53 10.54
C LYS A 166 15.61 -20.80 9.71
N ASN A 167 15.90 -20.73 8.41
CA ASN A 167 15.74 -21.86 7.51
C ASN A 167 16.81 -22.94 7.74
N ALA A 168 18.03 -22.54 8.10
CA ALA A 168 19.06 -23.46 8.55
C ALA A 168 18.67 -24.20 9.84
N GLN A 169 18.13 -23.48 10.83
CA GLN A 169 17.65 -24.06 12.09
C GLN A 169 16.51 -25.07 11.87
N ALA A 170 15.57 -24.75 10.98
CA ALA A 170 14.47 -25.65 10.62
C ALA A 170 14.95 -26.98 10.00
N ASN A 171 16.07 -26.95 9.26
CA ASN A 171 16.64 -28.15 8.64
C ASN A 171 17.52 -28.98 9.60
N THR A 172 17.97 -28.40 10.71
CA THR A 172 18.80 -29.08 11.73
C THR A 172 18.01 -29.66 12.90
N ALA A 173 16.69 -29.42 12.97
CA ALA A 173 15.86 -30.07 13.96
C ALA A 173 15.84 -31.59 13.70
N PRO A 174 16.28 -32.44 14.65
CA PRO A 174 16.34 -33.88 14.44
C PRO A 174 14.93 -34.41 14.17
N ALA A 175 14.80 -35.23 13.13
CA ALA A 175 13.60 -36.02 12.88
C ALA A 175 13.37 -36.94 14.08
N GLU A 176 12.58 -36.47 15.04
CA GLU A 176 12.15 -37.26 16.17
C GLU A 176 11.21 -38.34 15.63
N LYS A 177 11.78 -39.53 15.44
CA LYS A 177 11.09 -40.74 15.02
C LYS A 177 9.90 -40.99 15.94
N LYS A 178 8.71 -41.10 15.36
CA LYS A 178 7.61 -41.87 15.94
C LYS A 178 7.56 -43.24 15.28
#